data_AF-A0A8J2A1X4-F1
#
_entry.id   AF-A0A8J2A1X4-F1
#
_cell.length_a   1.000
_cell.length_b   1.000
_cell.length_c   1.000
_cell.angle_alpha   90.00
_cell.angle_beta   90.00
_cell.angle_gamma   90.00
#
_symmetry.space_group_name_H-M   'P 1'
#
loop_
_entity.id
_entity.type
_entity.pdbx_description
1 polymer ?
#
loop_
_entity_poly.entity_id
_entity_poly.type
_entity_poly.pdbx_seq_one_letter_code
_entity_poly.pdbx_strand_id
1 'polypeptide(L)'
;METSYDDDRGAAYREVVPSGTADASRRPVVGPNANKPRRVLRKLDHMTFLVGVGEEPGDPAPKIEVRLPCLLQCLMGPSIPNSTLPRDAVVMHPDEYEIIKAALQGEWQVVPLSMPGHAQNNGYQKNVAFQKVMVSGLKYSMYGGGGQGAAAAQTEQLIQFSRAQSWPNRIFIIDGWGSYLQTEISASNPNPTEVKMKNGLGYGLMWKREQAFLNAQQGGSTAAGQGKAVDRIKQLTEMKFQGLITEAEFEQKKAKILESV
;
A
#
# COMPACT_ATOMS: atom_id res chain seq x y z
N MET A 1 -22.93 -11.39 47.77
CA MET A 1 -23.43 -11.86 46.46
C MET A 1 -22.20 -12.11 45.62
N GLU A 2 -21.66 -13.31 45.73
CA GLU A 2 -20.53 -13.81 44.96
C GLU A 2 -21.09 -14.60 43.79
N THR A 3 -20.59 -14.33 42.58
CA THR A 3 -20.82 -15.19 41.42
C THR A 3 -19.46 -15.54 40.85
N SER A 4 -18.95 -16.70 41.23
CA SER A 4 -17.82 -17.38 40.62
C SER A 4 -18.26 -17.96 39.27
N TYR A 5 -17.54 -17.62 38.20
CA TYR A 5 -17.64 -18.29 36.92
C TYR A 5 -16.35 -19.09 36.72
N ASP A 6 -16.43 -20.37 37.07
CA ASP A 6 -15.58 -21.41 36.48
C ASP A 6 -16.27 -21.86 35.19
N ASP A 7 -15.56 -21.86 34.06
CA ASP A 7 -15.72 -22.98 33.14
C ASP A 7 -14.50 -23.15 32.23
N ASP A 8 -13.80 -24.24 32.53
CA ASP A 8 -12.85 -24.96 31.71
C ASP A 8 -13.39 -25.22 30.29
N ARG A 9 -12.52 -25.05 29.29
CA ARG A 9 -12.42 -25.97 28.14
C ARG A 9 -11.16 -25.69 27.34
N GLY A 10 -10.07 -26.33 27.76
CA GLY A 10 -8.92 -26.58 26.91
C GLY A 10 -9.27 -27.56 25.79
N ALA A 11 -9.14 -27.13 24.54
CA ALA A 11 -9.11 -28.03 23.39
C ALA A 11 -7.71 -27.97 22.77
N ALA A 12 -6.91 -28.99 23.08
CA ALA A 12 -5.62 -29.23 22.46
C ALA A 12 -5.81 -29.63 20.99
N TYR A 13 -5.36 -28.79 20.06
CA TYR A 13 -5.23 -29.17 18.66
C TYR A 13 -3.87 -29.83 18.44
N ARG A 14 -3.94 -31.09 18.00
CA ARG A 14 -2.82 -31.98 17.70
C ARG A 14 -2.38 -31.75 16.26
N GLU A 15 -1.07 -31.62 16.05
CA GLU A 15 -0.40 -31.51 14.75
C GLU A 15 -0.78 -32.66 13.79
N VAL A 16 -0.97 -32.31 12.51
CA VAL A 16 -0.83 -33.24 11.39
C VAL A 16 0.16 -32.62 10.41
N VAL A 17 1.40 -33.11 10.44
CA VAL A 17 2.44 -32.82 9.46
C VAL A 17 2.34 -33.87 8.35
N PRO A 18 2.11 -33.50 7.08
CA PRO A 18 2.32 -34.42 5.97
C PRO A 18 3.78 -34.36 5.51
N SER A 19 4.53 -35.42 5.78
CA SER A 19 5.80 -35.71 5.11
C SER A 19 5.52 -36.14 3.67
N GLY A 20 5.99 -35.37 2.70
CA GLY A 20 5.88 -35.69 1.28
C GLY A 20 7.16 -35.37 0.54
N THR A 21 8.11 -36.29 0.55
CA THR A 21 9.23 -36.35 -0.39
C THR A 21 8.74 -36.91 -1.72
N ALA A 22 8.83 -36.11 -2.80
CA ALA A 22 8.73 -36.61 -4.15
C ALA A 22 9.79 -35.93 -5.03
N ASP A 23 10.85 -36.70 -5.21
CA ASP A 23 11.79 -36.66 -6.32
C ASP A 23 11.08 -36.81 -7.67
N ALA A 24 11.66 -36.23 -8.72
CA ALA A 24 11.60 -36.64 -10.12
C ALA A 24 11.68 -35.43 -11.05
N SER A 25 12.92 -35.07 -11.36
CA SER A 25 13.38 -34.67 -12.68
C SER A 25 12.49 -35.17 -13.84
N ARG A 26 11.83 -34.24 -14.55
CA ARG A 26 11.38 -34.40 -15.95
C ARG A 26 10.96 -33.04 -16.50
N ARG A 27 11.86 -32.39 -17.24
CA ARG A 27 11.50 -31.26 -18.12
C ARG A 27 11.15 -31.84 -19.50
N PRO A 28 9.95 -31.58 -20.05
CA PRO A 28 9.71 -31.81 -21.46
C PRO A 28 10.36 -30.72 -22.30
N VAL A 29 11.11 -31.14 -23.32
CA VAL A 29 11.64 -30.28 -24.38
C VAL A 29 10.46 -29.82 -25.24
N VAL A 30 10.14 -28.53 -25.18
CA VAL A 30 9.14 -27.89 -26.06
C VAL A 30 9.84 -27.45 -27.33
N GLY A 31 9.52 -28.11 -28.45
CA GLY A 31 9.96 -27.70 -29.78
C GLY A 31 9.23 -26.43 -30.27
N PRO A 32 9.83 -25.66 -31.21
CA PRO A 32 9.21 -24.44 -31.73
C PRO A 32 8.13 -24.80 -32.74
N ASN A 33 6.86 -24.68 -32.35
CA ASN A 33 5.75 -24.85 -33.29
C ASN A 33 5.40 -23.51 -33.94
N ALA A 34 5.61 -23.47 -35.24
CA ALA A 34 5.24 -22.40 -36.15
C ALA A 34 3.72 -22.42 -36.39
N ASN A 35 3.04 -21.30 -36.12
CA ASN A 35 1.96 -20.76 -36.94
C ASN A 35 1.35 -19.52 -36.26
N LYS A 36 1.72 -18.33 -36.73
CA LYS A 36 0.94 -17.11 -36.45
C LYS A 36 -0.06 -16.91 -37.60
N PRO A 37 -1.37 -16.80 -37.33
CA PRO A 37 -2.31 -16.41 -38.37
C PRO A 37 -2.06 -14.95 -38.78
N ARG A 38 -1.85 -14.73 -40.08
CA ARG A 38 -1.83 -13.39 -40.68
C ARG A 38 -3.21 -12.75 -40.49
N ARG A 39 -3.32 -11.74 -39.62
CA ARG A 39 -4.49 -10.85 -39.58
C ARG A 39 -4.52 -10.06 -40.88
N VAL A 40 -5.52 -10.34 -41.71
CA VAL A 40 -5.88 -9.49 -42.85
C VAL A 40 -6.56 -8.24 -42.29
N LEU A 41 -5.82 -7.13 -42.21
CA LEU A 41 -6.39 -5.80 -42.03
C LEU A 41 -7.15 -5.45 -43.31
N ARG A 42 -8.48 -5.58 -43.29
CA ARG A 42 -9.32 -4.93 -44.30
C ARG A 42 -9.23 -3.43 -44.06
N LYS A 43 -8.83 -2.67 -45.09
CA LYS A 43 -8.98 -1.21 -45.13
C LYS A 43 -10.48 -0.92 -45.02
N LEU A 44 -10.90 -0.29 -43.92
CA LEU A 44 -12.21 0.34 -43.83
C LEU A 44 -12.06 1.69 -44.54
N ASP A 45 -12.42 1.71 -45.82
CA ASP A 45 -12.51 2.94 -46.58
C ASP A 45 -13.70 3.78 -46.05
N HIS A 46 -13.43 5.07 -45.95
CA HIS A 46 -14.27 6.18 -45.50
C HIS A 46 -15.79 5.92 -45.48
N MET A 47 -16.37 5.80 -44.29
CA MET A 47 -17.82 5.99 -44.07
C MET A 47 -18.08 7.46 -43.70
N THR A 48 -18.77 8.17 -44.58
CA THR A 48 -19.26 9.54 -44.34
C THR A 48 -20.68 9.45 -43.80
N PHE A 49 -20.90 9.89 -42.56
CA PHE A 49 -22.24 10.03 -41.98
C PHE A 49 -22.68 11.49 -42.10
N LEU A 50 -23.79 11.73 -42.80
CA LEU A 50 -24.44 13.03 -42.83
C LEU A 50 -25.40 13.10 -41.64
N VAL A 51 -25.02 13.84 -40.60
CA VAL A 51 -25.92 14.17 -39.49
C VAL A 51 -26.74 15.38 -39.93
N GLY A 52 -27.99 15.15 -40.32
CA GLY A 52 -28.94 16.22 -40.59
C GLY A 52 -29.45 16.81 -39.29
N VAL A 53 -28.94 17.98 -38.90
CA VAL A 53 -29.62 18.84 -37.93
C VAL A 53 -30.61 19.65 -38.75
N GLY A 54 -31.90 19.34 -38.62
CA GLY A 54 -32.93 20.04 -39.37
C GLY A 54 -33.05 21.47 -38.89
N GLU A 55 -32.95 22.43 -39.82
CA GLU A 55 -33.65 23.72 -39.72
C GLU A 55 -33.68 24.45 -41.08
N GLU A 56 -34.87 25.02 -41.33
CA GLU A 56 -35.28 26.08 -42.27
C GLU A 56 -34.76 26.12 -43.74
N PRO A 57 -35.67 26.31 -44.73
CA PRO A 57 -35.33 26.34 -46.15
C PRO A 57 -34.71 27.69 -46.55
N GLY A 58 -33.38 27.76 -46.66
CA GLY A 58 -32.74 28.93 -47.25
C GLY A 58 -31.22 28.99 -47.20
N ASP A 59 -30.59 28.38 -46.20
CA ASP A 59 -29.14 28.45 -46.03
C ASP A 59 -28.43 27.14 -46.39
N PRO A 60 -27.31 27.17 -47.14
CA PRO A 60 -26.54 25.99 -47.44
C PRO A 60 -25.92 25.45 -46.15
N ALA A 61 -26.39 24.29 -45.70
CA ALA A 61 -25.93 23.65 -44.47
C ALA A 61 -24.38 23.55 -44.43
N PRO A 62 -23.74 23.92 -43.31
CA PRO A 62 -22.29 23.78 -43.18
C PRO A 62 -21.93 22.29 -43.28
N LYS A 63 -21.11 21.93 -44.28
CA LYS A 63 -20.49 20.61 -44.38
C LYS A 63 -19.47 20.46 -43.25
N ILE A 64 -19.87 19.84 -42.15
CA ILE A 64 -18.94 19.44 -41.09
C ILE A 64 -18.37 18.06 -41.45
N GLU A 65 -17.16 18.01 -42.01
CA GLU A 65 -16.42 16.77 -42.17
C GLU A 65 -15.89 16.29 -40.82
N VAL A 66 -16.67 15.50 -40.10
CA VAL A 66 -16.22 14.85 -38.87
C VAL A 66 -15.29 13.71 -39.25
N ARG A 67 -13.97 13.93 -39.14
CA ARG A 67 -12.98 12.87 -39.33
C ARG A 67 -13.15 11.82 -38.22
N LEU A 68 -13.61 10.63 -38.62
CA LEU A 68 -13.88 9.45 -37.79
C LEU A 68 -12.72 8.91 -36.89
N PRO A 69 -11.41 9.21 -37.09
CA PRO A 69 -10.37 8.61 -36.26
C PRO A 69 -10.43 9.00 -34.78
N CYS A 70 -10.89 10.21 -34.45
CA CYS A 70 -10.93 10.67 -33.05
C CYS A 70 -12.14 10.12 -32.28
N LEU A 71 -13.29 9.90 -32.94
CA LEU A 71 -14.51 9.44 -32.28
C LEU A 71 -14.41 7.98 -31.80
N LEU A 72 -13.78 7.10 -32.59
CA LEU A 72 -13.55 5.71 -32.18
C LEU A 72 -12.53 5.58 -31.04
N GLN A 73 -11.59 6.53 -30.93
CA GLN A 73 -10.58 6.52 -29.87
C GLN A 73 -11.12 7.05 -28.53
N CYS A 74 -12.19 7.88 -28.56
CA CYS A 74 -12.93 8.28 -27.36
C CYS A 74 -14.03 7.26 -26.96
N LEU A 75 -14.59 6.51 -27.92
CA LEU A 75 -15.60 5.45 -27.67
C LEU A 75 -14.98 4.12 -27.21
N MET A 76 -13.72 3.86 -27.57
CA MET A 76 -12.88 2.87 -26.90
C MET A 76 -12.44 3.48 -25.56
N GLY A 77 -13.38 3.53 -24.62
CA GLY A 77 -13.32 4.33 -23.40
C GLY A 77 -11.98 4.25 -22.67
N PRO A 78 -11.64 5.28 -21.87
CA PRO A 78 -10.39 5.33 -21.12
C PRO A 78 -10.21 3.97 -20.47
N SER A 79 -9.14 3.27 -20.85
CA SER A 79 -8.85 1.93 -20.34
C SER A 79 -8.79 2.06 -18.83
N ILE A 80 -9.90 1.71 -18.17
CA ILE A 80 -9.99 1.78 -16.71
C ILE A 80 -8.81 0.94 -16.25
N PRO A 81 -7.85 1.53 -15.51
CA PRO A 81 -6.68 0.79 -15.07
C PRO A 81 -7.19 -0.49 -14.43
N ASN A 82 -6.70 -1.63 -14.91
CA ASN A 82 -7.12 -2.94 -14.42
C ASN A 82 -6.93 -2.92 -12.91
N SER A 83 -8.05 -2.86 -12.18
CA SER A 83 -8.02 -2.86 -10.73
C SER A 83 -7.19 -4.05 -10.28
N THR A 84 -6.25 -3.82 -9.37
CA THR A 84 -5.44 -4.90 -8.78
C THR A 84 -6.24 -5.74 -7.79
N LEU A 85 -7.54 -5.45 -7.63
CA LEU A 85 -8.43 -6.19 -6.76
C LEU A 85 -8.76 -7.57 -7.36
N PRO A 86 -8.77 -8.63 -6.52
CA PRO A 86 -9.33 -9.91 -6.91
C PRO A 86 -10.79 -9.78 -7.34
N ARG A 87 -11.22 -10.64 -8.26
CA ARG A 87 -12.61 -10.63 -8.79
C ARG A 87 -13.66 -10.99 -7.72
N ASP A 88 -13.23 -11.66 -6.67
CA ASP A 88 -14.03 -12.09 -5.53
C ASP A 88 -13.97 -11.11 -4.35
N ALA A 89 -13.47 -9.88 -4.55
CA ALA A 89 -13.47 -8.86 -3.52
C ALA A 89 -14.91 -8.38 -3.21
N VAL A 90 -15.31 -8.49 -1.94
CA VAL A 90 -16.62 -8.08 -1.42
C VAL A 90 -16.44 -6.98 -0.39
N VAL A 91 -17.31 -5.97 -0.44
CA VAL A 91 -17.32 -4.86 0.53
C VAL A 91 -17.59 -5.41 1.93
N MET A 92 -16.77 -4.99 2.89
CA MET A 92 -16.91 -5.39 4.28
C MET A 92 -18.11 -4.68 4.94
N HIS A 93 -18.74 -5.34 5.91
CA HIS A 93 -19.77 -4.69 6.71
C HIS A 93 -19.13 -3.62 7.61
N PRO A 94 -19.81 -2.49 7.91
CA PRO A 94 -19.30 -1.46 8.83
C PRO A 94 -18.65 -1.99 10.10
N ASP A 95 -19.36 -2.87 10.80
CA ASP A 95 -18.87 -3.45 12.06
C ASP A 95 -17.56 -4.23 11.92
N GLU A 96 -17.30 -4.84 10.75
CA GLU A 96 -16.08 -5.61 10.51
C GLU A 96 -14.85 -4.69 10.31
N TYR A 97 -15.05 -3.45 9.84
CA TYR A 97 -13.94 -2.54 9.55
C TYR A 97 -13.78 -1.40 10.54
N GLU A 98 -14.64 -1.24 11.55
CA GLU A 98 -14.52 -0.14 12.52
C GLU A 98 -13.16 -0.14 13.24
N ILE A 99 -12.60 -1.31 13.59
CA ILE A 99 -11.26 -1.40 14.21
C ILE A 99 -10.19 -0.88 13.24
N ILE A 100 -10.26 -1.28 11.97
CA ILE A 100 -9.30 -0.88 10.94
C ILE A 100 -9.41 0.61 10.65
N LYS A 101 -10.64 1.12 10.51
CA LYS A 101 -10.94 2.53 10.32
C LYS A 101 -10.42 3.37 11.49
N ALA A 102 -10.64 2.93 12.73
CA ALA A 102 -10.14 3.60 13.93
C ALA A 102 -8.60 3.63 13.95
N ALA A 103 -7.95 2.49 13.69
CA ALA A 103 -6.50 2.37 13.64
C ALA A 103 -5.85 3.32 12.61
N LEU A 104 -6.53 3.54 11.48
CA LEU A 104 -6.05 4.38 10.39
C LEU A 104 -6.26 5.89 10.62
N GLN A 105 -7.09 6.33 11.57
CA GLN A 105 -7.42 7.75 11.74
C GLN A 105 -6.18 8.62 12.03
N GLY A 106 -6.20 9.88 11.60
CA GLY A 106 -5.18 10.89 11.92
C GLY A 106 -4.07 11.01 10.87
N GLU A 107 -2.97 11.64 11.28
CA GLU A 107 -1.85 11.98 10.38
C GLU A 107 -0.85 10.82 10.22
N TRP A 108 -0.34 10.70 9.00
CA TRP A 108 0.67 9.74 8.58
C TRP A 108 1.70 10.41 7.66
N GLN A 109 2.96 10.02 7.80
CA GLN A 109 4.04 10.33 6.87
C GLN A 109 4.15 9.22 5.82
N VAL A 110 4.27 9.59 4.55
CA VAL A 110 4.40 8.66 3.43
C VAL A 110 5.87 8.42 3.14
N VAL A 111 6.26 7.15 3.18
CA VAL A 111 7.59 6.68 2.80
C VAL A 111 7.44 5.77 1.58
N PRO A 112 8.03 6.09 0.43
CA PRO A 112 8.06 5.16 -0.70
C PRO A 112 8.77 3.87 -0.32
N LEU A 113 8.17 2.73 -0.68
CA LEU A 113 8.86 1.45 -0.72
C LEU A 113 9.30 1.18 -2.16
N SER A 114 10.32 0.33 -2.32
CA SER A 114 10.94 0.05 -3.62
C SER A 114 9.93 -0.34 -4.71
N MET A 115 10.21 0.08 -5.94
CA MET A 115 9.37 -0.19 -7.11
C MET A 115 9.69 -1.58 -7.70
N PRO A 116 8.69 -2.42 -8.02
CA PRO A 116 8.95 -3.66 -8.75
C PRO A 116 9.39 -3.34 -10.18
N GLY A 117 10.57 -3.84 -10.59
CA GLY A 117 10.99 -3.89 -11.99
C GLY A 117 11.85 -2.74 -12.51
N HIS A 118 12.28 -1.79 -11.69
CA HIS A 118 13.25 -0.77 -12.10
C HIS A 118 14.53 -0.82 -11.27
N ALA A 119 15.64 -1.05 -11.98
CA ALA A 119 17.00 -0.96 -11.49
C ALA A 119 17.21 0.35 -10.70
N GLN A 120 17.94 0.26 -9.60
CA GLN A 120 18.13 1.28 -8.57
C GLN A 120 18.75 2.63 -9.03
N ASN A 121 18.91 2.88 -10.34
CA ASN A 121 19.69 4.00 -10.87
C ASN A 121 18.93 4.95 -11.82
N ASN A 122 17.62 4.79 -12.02
CA ASN A 122 16.88 5.72 -12.86
C ASN A 122 16.33 6.85 -11.99
N GLY A 123 16.68 8.11 -12.30
CA GLY A 123 16.11 9.34 -11.71
C GLY A 123 14.58 9.51 -11.86
N TYR A 124 13.89 8.40 -12.18
CA TYR A 124 12.46 8.18 -12.22
C TYR A 124 11.93 7.37 -11.03
N GLN A 125 12.73 7.14 -9.96
CA GLN A 125 12.17 7.17 -8.59
C GLN A 125 11.61 8.58 -8.35
N LYS A 126 10.60 8.96 -9.14
CA LYS A 126 9.91 10.23 -9.01
C LYS A 126 9.40 10.24 -7.59
N ASN A 127 9.80 11.28 -6.87
CA ASN A 127 9.27 11.65 -5.57
C ASN A 127 7.80 11.27 -5.54
N VAL A 128 7.41 10.42 -4.59
CA VAL A 128 6.00 10.29 -4.28
C VAL A 128 5.50 11.72 -4.12
N ALA A 129 4.51 12.09 -4.94
CA ALA A 129 4.02 13.47 -4.99
C ALA A 129 3.35 13.90 -3.68
N PHE A 130 3.32 13.03 -2.68
CA PHE A 130 2.71 13.25 -1.39
C PHE A 130 3.69 12.81 -0.30
N GLN A 131 3.83 13.65 0.72
CA GLN A 131 4.66 13.39 1.89
C GLN A 131 3.81 13.02 3.10
N LYS A 132 2.55 13.46 3.13
CA LYS A 132 1.64 13.28 4.27
C LYS A 132 0.29 12.75 3.82
N VAL A 133 -0.36 11.99 4.69
CA VAL A 133 -1.77 11.59 4.56
C VAL A 133 -2.48 11.90 5.86
N MET A 134 -3.66 12.52 5.77
CA MET A 134 -4.59 12.64 6.88
C MET A 134 -5.79 11.75 6.61
N VAL A 135 -6.11 10.84 7.52
CA VAL A 135 -7.31 9.99 7.43
C VAL A 135 -8.37 10.53 8.39
N SER A 136 -9.57 10.77 7.87
CA SER A 136 -10.72 11.24 8.63
C SER A 136 -11.98 10.48 8.21
N GLY A 137 -12.49 9.63 9.08
CA GLY A 137 -13.61 8.74 8.79
C GLY A 137 -13.28 7.76 7.65
N LEU A 138 -14.08 7.80 6.59
CA LEU A 138 -13.92 7.02 5.35
C LEU A 138 -13.27 7.83 4.23
N LYS A 139 -12.52 8.87 4.56
CA LYS A 139 -11.80 9.70 3.61
C LYS A 139 -10.35 9.80 4.02
N TYR A 140 -9.46 9.92 3.04
CA TYR A 140 -8.11 10.38 3.29
C TYR A 140 -7.73 11.48 2.31
N SER A 141 -6.92 12.40 2.82
CA SER A 141 -6.37 13.53 2.07
C SER A 141 -4.86 13.37 2.03
N MET A 142 -4.30 13.38 0.83
CA MET A 142 -2.86 13.34 0.61
C MET A 142 -2.34 14.75 0.35
N TYR A 143 -1.20 15.10 0.97
CA TYR A 143 -0.59 16.42 0.90
C TYR A 143 0.90 16.32 0.57
N GLY A 144 1.44 17.36 -0.07
CA GLY A 144 2.88 17.55 -0.30
C GLY A 144 3.30 17.47 -1.76
N GLY A 145 4.61 17.27 -1.98
CA GLY A 145 5.27 16.96 -3.27
C GLY A 145 5.17 17.99 -4.40
N GLY A 146 4.53 19.14 -4.18
CA GLY A 146 4.80 20.34 -4.95
C GLY A 146 6.23 20.82 -4.66
N GLY A 147 7.06 20.99 -5.69
CA GLY A 147 8.36 21.65 -5.52
C GLY A 147 8.18 23.04 -4.89
N GLN A 148 9.26 23.62 -4.33
CA GLN A 148 9.22 24.96 -3.73
C GLN A 148 8.47 25.95 -4.63
N GLY A 149 7.30 26.43 -4.18
CA GLY A 149 6.46 27.40 -4.89
C GLY A 149 5.22 26.85 -5.61
N ALA A 150 5.05 25.53 -5.75
CA ALA A 150 3.81 24.95 -6.24
C ALA A 150 2.84 24.72 -5.06
N ALA A 151 1.57 25.12 -5.22
CA ALA A 151 0.52 24.77 -4.26
C ALA A 151 0.56 23.24 -4.03
N ALA A 152 0.64 22.83 -2.77
CA ALA A 152 0.67 21.41 -2.43
C ALA A 152 -0.57 20.74 -3.05
N ALA A 153 -0.35 19.73 -3.90
CA ALA A 153 -1.44 19.00 -4.50
C ALA A 153 -2.20 18.29 -3.37
N GLN A 154 -3.40 18.76 -3.04
CA GLN A 154 -4.30 18.07 -2.13
C GLN A 154 -5.20 17.18 -2.96
N THR A 155 -5.10 15.87 -2.73
CA THR A 155 -6.01 14.89 -3.34
C THR A 155 -6.81 14.22 -2.24
N GLU A 156 -8.13 14.31 -2.33
CA GLU A 156 -9.04 13.59 -1.44
C GLU A 156 -9.53 12.31 -2.11
N GLN A 157 -9.55 11.22 -1.35
CA GLN A 157 -10.06 9.93 -1.82
C GLN A 157 -10.94 9.28 -0.75
N LEU A 158 -11.96 8.57 -1.22
CA LEU A 158 -12.83 7.75 -0.37
C LEU A 158 -12.16 6.40 -0.09
N ILE A 159 -12.35 5.93 1.12
CA ILE A 159 -11.94 4.60 1.57
C ILE A 159 -13.15 3.69 1.49
N GLN A 160 -13.01 2.60 0.75
CA GLN A 160 -13.94 1.48 0.83
C GLN A 160 -13.17 0.22 1.21
N PHE A 161 -13.54 -0.38 2.34
CA PHE A 161 -12.94 -1.61 2.82
C PHE A 161 -13.57 -2.81 2.14
N SER A 162 -12.75 -3.68 1.58
CA SER A 162 -13.19 -4.96 1.03
C SER A 162 -12.26 -6.09 1.44
N ARG A 163 -12.79 -7.31 1.39
CA ARG A 163 -12.06 -8.56 1.60
C ARG A 163 -12.30 -9.49 0.41
N ALA A 164 -11.32 -10.32 0.09
CA ALA A 164 -11.46 -11.34 -0.95
C ALA A 164 -11.27 -12.71 -0.30
N GLN A 165 -12.09 -13.69 -0.69
CA GLN A 165 -11.98 -15.06 -0.18
C GLN A 165 -10.65 -15.71 -0.60
N SER A 166 -10.16 -15.34 -1.78
CA SER A 166 -8.88 -15.78 -2.30
C SER A 166 -7.70 -15.33 -1.42
N TRP A 167 -7.80 -14.18 -0.75
CA TRP A 167 -6.76 -13.59 0.11
C TRP A 167 -7.29 -13.28 1.53
N PRO A 168 -7.52 -14.30 2.38
CA PRO A 168 -8.24 -14.13 3.65
C PRO A 168 -7.53 -13.23 4.66
N ASN A 169 -6.20 -13.11 4.57
CA ASN A 169 -5.39 -12.31 5.51
C ASN A 169 -5.07 -10.91 4.96
N ARG A 170 -5.81 -10.44 3.94
CA ARG A 170 -5.58 -9.13 3.32
C ARG A 170 -6.84 -8.30 3.33
N ILE A 171 -6.69 -7.06 3.76
CA ILE A 171 -7.73 -6.04 3.67
C ILE A 171 -7.38 -5.14 2.49
N PHE A 172 -8.35 -4.98 1.60
CA PHE A 172 -8.23 -4.10 0.46
C PHE A 172 -8.83 -2.74 0.83
N ILE A 173 -8.08 -1.69 0.52
CA ILE A 173 -8.54 -0.31 0.65
C ILE A 173 -8.79 0.15 -0.76
N ILE A 174 -10.05 0.07 -1.20
CA ILE A 174 -10.45 0.56 -2.49
C ILE A 174 -10.44 2.08 -2.42
N ASP A 175 -9.26 2.65 -2.70
CA ASP A 175 -9.21 3.89 -3.45
C ASP A 175 -9.66 3.61 -4.90
N GLY A 176 -9.95 4.64 -5.68
CA GLY A 176 -10.39 4.46 -7.08
C GLY A 176 -9.41 3.68 -7.99
N TRP A 177 -8.26 3.24 -7.46
CA TRP A 177 -7.17 2.60 -8.17
C TRP A 177 -6.95 1.14 -7.73
N GLY A 178 -7.53 0.69 -6.61
CA GLY A 178 -7.43 -0.70 -6.15
C GLY A 178 -6.26 -0.98 -5.20
N SER A 179 -5.89 -0.01 -4.38
CA SER A 179 -4.87 -0.16 -3.34
C SER A 179 -5.22 -1.23 -2.30
N TYR A 180 -4.21 -1.79 -1.61
CA TYR A 180 -4.44 -2.76 -0.53
C TYR A 180 -3.40 -2.69 0.57
N LEU A 181 -3.82 -3.03 1.78
CA LEU A 181 -2.94 -3.12 2.95
C LEU A 181 -2.20 -4.46 2.97
N GLN A 182 -0.91 -4.38 3.28
CA GLN A 182 -0.05 -5.53 3.56
C GLN A 182 0.17 -5.73 5.06
N THR A 183 0.03 -4.66 5.85
CA THR A 183 0.07 -4.77 7.32
C THR A 183 -1.26 -5.30 7.84
N GLU A 184 -1.19 -6.33 8.67
CA GLU A 184 -2.35 -6.84 9.40
C GLU A 184 -2.70 -5.87 10.54
N ILE A 185 -3.94 -5.40 10.55
CA ILE A 185 -4.51 -4.60 11.63
C ILE A 185 -5.54 -5.46 12.32
N SER A 186 -5.32 -5.74 13.60
CA SER A 186 -6.12 -6.66 14.39
C SER A 186 -6.35 -6.11 15.79
N ALA A 187 -7.24 -6.75 16.56
CA ALA A 187 -7.49 -6.36 17.95
C ALA A 187 -6.24 -6.46 18.85
N SER A 188 -5.26 -7.31 18.51
CA SER A 188 -3.99 -7.40 19.23
C SER A 188 -3.01 -6.28 18.89
N ASN A 189 -3.22 -5.55 17.79
CA ASN A 189 -2.45 -4.38 17.40
C ASN A 189 -3.36 -3.27 16.83
N PRO A 190 -4.18 -2.63 17.68
CA PRO A 190 -5.17 -1.65 17.22
C PRO A 190 -4.55 -0.31 16.80
N ASN A 191 -3.29 -0.06 17.17
CA ASN A 191 -2.59 1.20 16.92
C ASN A 191 -1.25 0.97 16.21
N PRO A 192 -1.26 0.52 14.95
CA PRO A 192 -0.03 0.29 14.21
C PRO A 192 0.73 1.62 14.05
N THR A 193 2.03 1.60 14.36
CA THR A 193 2.92 2.75 14.12
C THR A 193 3.33 2.86 12.65
N GLU A 194 3.21 1.76 11.90
CA GLU A 194 3.49 1.67 10.48
C GLU A 194 2.47 0.80 9.73
N VAL A 195 2.12 1.21 8.52
CA VAL A 195 1.19 0.50 7.64
C VAL A 195 1.82 0.41 6.25
N LYS A 196 2.03 -0.81 5.75
CA LYS A 196 2.52 -1.06 4.40
C LYS A 196 1.33 -1.22 3.47
N MET A 197 1.40 -0.56 2.33
CA MET A 197 0.36 -0.55 1.30
C MET A 197 1.01 -0.82 -0.04
N LYS A 198 0.29 -1.51 -0.93
CA LYS A 198 0.61 -1.50 -2.35
C LYS A 198 -0.52 -0.78 -3.07
N ASN A 199 -0.19 0.25 -3.84
CA ASN A 199 -1.22 1.01 -4.53
C ASN A 199 -1.67 0.32 -5.82
N GLY A 200 -2.76 0.83 -6.43
CA GLY A 200 -3.29 0.34 -7.70
C GLY A 200 -2.32 0.34 -8.88
N LEU A 201 -1.27 1.16 -8.82
CA LEU A 201 -0.20 1.21 -9.82
C LEU A 201 0.94 0.21 -9.53
N GLY A 202 0.82 -0.55 -8.44
CA GLY A 202 1.79 -1.56 -8.02
C GLY A 202 2.97 -1.01 -7.22
N TYR A 203 2.97 0.27 -6.85
CA TYR A 203 3.99 0.87 -5.99
C TYR A 203 3.78 0.47 -4.54
N GLY A 204 4.86 0.08 -3.88
CA GLY A 204 4.87 -0.06 -2.43
C GLY A 204 4.96 1.29 -1.75
N LEU A 205 4.13 1.52 -0.75
CA LEU A 205 4.12 2.71 0.09
C LEU A 205 4.08 2.26 1.55
N MET A 206 4.66 3.05 2.43
CA MET A 206 4.58 2.85 3.86
C MET A 206 4.10 4.12 4.52
N TRP A 207 3.04 4.03 5.31
CA TRP A 207 2.56 5.10 6.14
C TRP A 207 3.15 4.92 7.53
N LYS A 208 3.80 5.96 8.07
CA LYS A 208 4.37 5.96 9.42
C LYS A 208 3.73 7.05 10.26
N ARG A 209 3.45 6.76 11.52
CA ARG A 209 3.13 7.81 12.49
C ARG A 209 4.34 8.73 12.68
N GLU A 210 4.09 9.99 13.02
CA GLU A 210 5.14 11.01 13.17
C GLU A 210 6.28 10.55 14.08
N GLN A 211 5.97 10.00 15.25
CA GLN A 211 6.99 9.50 16.18
C GLN A 211 7.85 8.38 15.56
N ALA A 212 7.24 7.44 14.84
CA ALA A 212 7.94 6.36 14.17
C ALA A 212 8.78 6.85 12.98
N PHE A 213 8.32 7.91 12.32
CA PHE A 213 9.07 8.58 11.25
C PHE A 213 10.30 9.32 11.79
N LEU A 214 10.14 10.11 12.86
CA LEU A 214 11.24 10.83 13.51
C LEU A 214 12.30 9.86 14.04
N ASN A 215 11.89 8.77 14.70
CA ASN A 215 12.81 7.73 15.17
C ASN A 215 13.59 7.09 14.01
N ALA A 216 12.93 6.85 12.87
CA ALA A 216 13.59 6.28 11.69
C ALA A 216 14.58 7.25 11.04
N GLN A 217 14.30 8.56 11.03
CA GLN A 217 15.22 9.57 10.52
C GLN A 217 16.45 9.74 11.42
N GLN A 218 16.26 9.76 12.74
CA GLN A 218 17.36 9.85 13.71
C GLN A 218 18.26 8.60 13.68
N GLY A 219 17.69 7.44 13.35
CA GLY A 219 18.42 6.20 13.09
C GLY A 219 19.38 6.23 11.88
N GLY A 220 19.22 7.17 10.96
CA GLY A 220 19.92 7.20 9.67
C GLY A 220 21.15 8.10 9.58
N SER A 221 21.41 8.98 10.56
CA SER A 221 22.48 10.00 10.40
C SER A 221 23.32 10.29 11.65
N THR A 222 22.94 9.80 12.84
CA THR A 222 23.72 9.97 14.10
C THR A 222 23.80 8.69 14.96
N ALA A 223 23.20 7.58 14.51
CA ALA A 223 22.97 6.38 15.33
C ALA A 223 24.16 5.42 15.50
N ALA A 224 25.35 5.72 14.97
CA ALA A 224 26.53 4.88 15.24
C ALA A 224 27.04 5.07 16.69
N GLY A 225 26.83 6.26 17.28
CA GLY A 225 27.24 6.61 18.65
C GLY A 225 26.11 6.49 19.67
N GLN A 226 24.95 7.11 19.41
CA GLN A 226 23.85 7.18 20.39
C GLN A 226 23.08 5.88 20.57
N GLY A 227 22.91 5.07 19.52
CA GLY A 227 22.27 3.75 19.63
C GLY A 227 23.03 2.82 20.58
N LYS A 228 24.37 2.83 20.50
CA LYS A 228 25.24 2.07 21.41
C LYS A 228 25.12 2.53 22.85
N ALA A 229 24.92 3.82 23.10
CA ALA A 229 24.74 4.34 24.46
C ALA A 229 23.42 3.87 25.07
N VAL A 230 22.31 3.94 24.32
CA VAL A 230 21.00 3.47 24.77
C VAL A 230 21.00 1.96 25.05
N ASP A 231 21.62 1.17 24.17
CA ASP A 231 21.72 -0.29 24.35
C ASP A 231 22.59 -0.65 25.56
N ARG A 232 23.72 0.06 25.77
CA ARG A 232 24.57 -0.13 26.95
C ARG A 232 23.88 0.27 28.26
N ILE A 233 23.07 1.32 28.26
CA ILE A 233 22.29 1.73 29.44
C ILE A 233 21.24 0.66 29.77
N LYS A 234 20.54 0.10 28.76
CA LYS A 234 19.62 -1.02 28.97
C LYS A 234 20.31 -2.23 29.60
N GLN A 235 21.50 -2.58 29.10
CA GLN A 235 22.28 -3.70 29.64
C GLN A 235 22.73 -3.45 31.09
N LEU A 236 23.08 -2.21 31.44
CA LEU A 236 23.40 -1.82 32.83
C LEU A 236 22.19 -1.94 33.76
N THR A 237 21.00 -1.55 33.30
CA THR A 237 19.78 -1.67 34.09
C THR A 237 19.45 -3.13 34.37
N GLU A 238 19.63 -4.01 33.38
CA GLU A 238 19.43 -5.45 33.55
C GLU A 238 20.44 -6.05 34.55
N MET A 239 21.73 -5.69 34.46
CA MET A 239 22.75 -6.14 35.42
C MET A 239 22.47 -5.65 36.84
N LYS A 240 21.98 -4.42 36.99
CA LYS A 240 21.55 -3.87 38.29
C LYS A 240 20.36 -4.67 38.84
N PHE A 241 19.37 -4.96 38.02
CA PHE A 241 18.19 -5.73 38.43
C PHE A 241 18.53 -7.17 38.84
N GLN A 242 19.51 -7.79 38.17
CA GLN A 242 20.03 -9.12 38.51
C GLN A 242 20.97 -9.12 39.73
N GLY A 243 21.25 -7.96 40.34
CA GLY A 243 22.17 -7.84 41.47
C GLY A 243 23.64 -8.08 41.12
N LEU A 244 24.00 -8.05 39.82
CA LEU A 244 25.37 -8.25 39.33
C LEU A 244 26.26 -7.02 39.52
N ILE A 245 25.66 -5.84 39.69
CA ILE A 245 26.34 -4.58 39.98
C ILE A 245 25.60 -3.80 41.06
N THR A 246 26.34 -3.01 41.82
CA THR A 246 25.78 -2.12 42.86
C THR A 246 25.23 -0.83 42.26
N GLU A 247 24.37 -0.12 43.02
CA GLU A 247 23.80 1.17 42.60
C GLU A 247 24.89 2.21 42.23
N ALA A 248 25.95 2.26 43.03
CA ALA A 248 27.07 3.18 42.81
C ALA A 248 27.81 2.88 41.50
N GLU A 249 28.02 1.60 41.18
CA GLU A 249 28.65 1.18 39.92
C GLU A 249 27.76 1.44 38.70
N PHE A 250 26.44 1.31 38.86
CA PHE A 250 25.47 1.63 37.82
C PHE A 250 25.55 3.12 37.45
N GLU A 251 25.44 4.03 38.43
CA GLU A 251 25.48 5.47 38.16
C GLU A 251 26.85 5.92 37.61
N GLN A 252 27.96 5.35 38.11
CA GLN A 252 29.29 5.66 37.57
C GLN A 252 29.43 5.23 36.10
N LYS A 253 28.99 4.01 35.75
CA LYS A 253 29.07 3.50 34.37
C LYS A 253 28.12 4.24 33.43
N LYS A 254 26.93 4.60 33.91
CA LYS A 254 25.94 5.39 33.18
C LYS A 254 26.46 6.79 32.86
N ALA A 255 27.06 7.50 33.84
CA ALA A 255 27.68 8.80 33.62
C ALA A 255 28.78 8.73 32.54
N LYS A 256 29.66 7.72 32.62
CA LYS A 256 30.73 7.51 31.63
C LYS A 256 30.22 7.22 30.21
N ILE A 257 29.07 6.54 30.08
CA ILE A 257 28.44 6.30 28.77
C ILE A 257 27.88 7.61 28.22
N LEU A 258 27.23 8.43 29.05
CA LEU A 258 26.66 9.71 28.64
C LEU A 258 27.73 10.73 28.26
N GLU A 259 28.90 10.71 28.90
CA GLU A 259 30.06 11.54 28.52
C GLU A 259 30.72 11.11 27.20
N SER A 260 30.50 9.87 26.76
CA SER A 260 31.09 9.33 25.52
C SER A 260 30.23 9.55 24.27
N VAL A 261 29.08 10.19 24.43
CA VAL A 261 28.10 10.53 23.39
C VAL A 261 28.25 11.99 22.99
#